data_AF-A0A485ARN9-F1
#
_entry.id   AF-A0A485ARN9-F1
#
_cell.length_a   1.000
_cell.length_b   1.000
_cell.length_c   1.000
_cell.angle_alpha   90.00
_cell.angle_beta   90.00
_cell.angle_gamma   90.00
#
_symmetry.space_group_name_H-M   'P 1'
#
loop_
_entity.id
_entity.type
_entity.pdbx_description
1 polymer ?
#
loop_
_entity_poly.entity_id
_entity_poly.type
_entity_poly.pdbx_seq_one_letter_code
_entity_poly.pdbx_strand_id
1 'polypeptide(L)'
;MRAFFQLRLQVNFRSEESDIPDTEPFTLEGLTRYQLNQQLLNTLIEQQEPDRMYRRYRAAGELPYGPFGEIAWEAQRQEMTALASRVIEYRRPGKSMEIDLECDGVNITGWFTTGSGEMDCCAGGHLCLAFHKECNFGWNTLSTVLAVAMGESRLLLRKEGEWCFPPLAPDEASAYLAQLVKGYRQGMCQPLLFFT
;
A
#
# COMPACT_ATOMS: atom_id res chain seq x y z
N MET A 1 -5.12 7.42 17.38
CA MET A 1 -4.67 7.09 18.76
C MET A 1 -3.36 6.29 18.84
N ARG A 2 -3.14 5.23 18.03
CA ARG A 2 -1.89 4.43 18.08
C ARG A 2 -0.60 5.25 18.03
N ALA A 3 -0.51 6.23 17.13
CA ALA A 3 0.66 7.09 16.97
C ALA A 3 1.05 7.87 18.25
N PHE A 4 0.08 8.34 19.05
CA PHE A 4 0.35 9.02 20.30
C PHE A 4 1.06 8.10 21.31
N PHE A 5 0.54 6.89 21.51
CA PHE A 5 1.17 5.92 22.41
C PHE A 5 2.56 5.52 21.94
N GLN A 6 2.72 5.22 20.65
CA GLN A 6 3.99 4.73 20.12
C GLN A 6 5.07 5.81 19.96
N LEU A 7 4.72 6.99 19.44
CA LEU A 7 5.69 8.05 19.14
C LEU A 7 5.89 9.01 20.30
N ARG A 8 4.81 9.42 20.99
CA ARG A 8 4.90 10.39 22.09
C ARG A 8 5.24 9.75 23.41
N LEU A 9 4.60 8.62 23.74
CA LEU A 9 4.78 7.91 25.00
C LEU A 9 5.77 6.75 24.91
N GLN A 10 6.22 6.37 23.71
CA GLN A 10 7.08 5.20 23.46
C GLN A 10 6.51 3.87 24.00
N VAL A 11 5.19 3.80 24.14
CA VAL A 11 4.47 2.61 24.60
C VAL A 11 4.01 1.82 23.39
N ASN A 12 4.55 0.61 23.26
CA ASN A 12 4.14 -0.36 22.27
C ASN A 12 3.50 -1.56 22.96
N PHE A 13 2.20 -1.75 22.77
CA PHE A 13 1.51 -2.96 23.19
C PHE A 13 1.86 -4.07 22.19
N ARG A 14 2.87 -4.86 22.51
CA ARG A 14 3.22 -6.06 21.76
C ARG A 14 2.47 -7.22 22.38
N SER A 15 1.50 -7.77 21.66
CA SER A 15 0.99 -9.11 21.96
C SER A 15 1.97 -10.09 21.33
N GLU A 16 2.79 -10.75 22.16
CA GLU A 16 3.78 -11.73 21.69
C GLU A 16 3.18 -13.13 21.46
N GLU A 17 1.87 -13.29 21.67
CA GLU A 17 1.13 -14.49 21.28
C GLU A 17 0.84 -14.44 19.78
N SER A 18 1.80 -14.90 18.99
CA SER A 18 1.49 -15.44 17.67
C SER A 18 1.04 -16.88 17.88
N ASP A 19 -0.26 -17.13 17.79
CA ASP A 19 -0.80 -18.49 17.79
C ASP A 19 -0.11 -19.28 16.67
N ILE A 20 0.63 -20.32 17.04
CA ILE A 20 1.15 -21.29 16.08
C ILE A 20 -0.05 -22.15 15.68
N PRO A 21 -0.41 -22.21 14.39
CA PRO A 21 -1.52 -23.05 13.97
C PRO A 21 -1.21 -24.52 14.29
N ASP A 22 -2.09 -25.18 15.04
CA ASP A 22 -1.97 -26.62 15.35
C ASP A 22 -2.19 -27.50 14.11
N THR A 23 -2.73 -26.93 13.03
CA THR A 23 -3.09 -27.63 11.80
C THR A 23 -2.56 -26.91 10.56
N GLU A 24 -2.28 -27.71 9.52
CA GLU A 24 -1.94 -27.21 8.19
C GLU A 24 -3.02 -26.25 7.64
N PRO A 25 -2.65 -25.20 6.87
CA PRO A 25 -3.61 -24.28 6.28
C PRO A 25 -4.50 -24.98 5.24
N PHE A 26 -5.78 -25.19 5.58
CA PHE A 26 -6.78 -25.68 4.62
C PHE A 26 -7.30 -24.57 3.68
N THR A 27 -7.22 -23.31 4.12
CA THR A 27 -7.67 -22.13 3.35
C THR A 27 -6.65 -21.00 3.40
N LEU A 28 -6.60 -20.21 2.33
CA LEU A 28 -5.81 -18.98 2.27
C LEU A 28 -6.65 -17.81 2.77
N GLU A 29 -6.48 -17.42 4.02
CA GLU A 29 -7.28 -16.37 4.66
C GLU A 29 -6.44 -15.26 5.31
N GLY A 30 -7.14 -14.20 5.74
CA GLY A 30 -6.56 -13.09 6.51
C GLY A 30 -5.30 -12.47 5.88
N LEU A 31 -4.23 -12.46 6.68
CA LEU A 31 -2.93 -11.86 6.39
C LEU A 31 -2.12 -12.67 5.37
N THR A 32 -2.12 -14.01 5.46
CA THR A 32 -1.37 -14.88 4.55
C THR A 32 -1.81 -14.69 3.11
N ARG A 33 -3.13 -14.66 2.87
CA ARG A 33 -3.67 -14.35 1.54
C ARG A 33 -3.29 -12.94 1.08
N TYR A 34 -3.23 -11.97 1.99
CA TYR A 34 -2.84 -10.60 1.64
C TYR A 34 -1.36 -10.54 1.21
N GLN A 35 -0.45 -11.13 1.99
CA GLN A 35 0.97 -11.20 1.68
C GLN A 35 1.25 -11.95 0.38
N LEU A 36 0.56 -13.07 0.15
CA LEU A 36 0.65 -13.81 -1.13
C LEU A 36 0.21 -12.94 -2.29
N ASN A 37 -0.94 -12.26 -2.19
CA ASN A 37 -1.43 -11.39 -3.25
C ASN A 37 -0.49 -10.20 -3.52
N GLN A 38 0.11 -9.61 -2.48
CA GLN A 38 1.08 -8.53 -2.62
C GLN A 38 2.30 -8.99 -3.43
N GLN A 39 2.90 -10.14 -3.06
CA GLN A 39 4.05 -10.68 -3.79
C GLN A 39 3.69 -11.11 -5.21
N LEU A 40 2.51 -11.72 -5.40
CA LEU A 40 2.04 -12.18 -6.70
C LEU A 40 1.77 -11.01 -7.63
N LEU A 41 1.13 -9.95 -7.13
CA LEU A 41 0.90 -8.73 -7.89
C LEU A 41 2.23 -8.10 -8.33
N ASN A 42 3.19 -7.93 -7.41
CA ASN A 42 4.51 -7.37 -7.74
C ASN A 42 5.23 -8.20 -8.83
N THR A 43 5.18 -9.52 -8.70
CA THR A 43 5.77 -10.46 -9.68
C THR A 43 5.13 -10.27 -11.07
N LEU A 44 3.81 -10.17 -11.12
CA LEU A 44 3.06 -9.97 -12.37
C LEU A 44 3.32 -8.58 -12.98
N ILE A 45 3.38 -7.53 -12.15
CA ILE A 45 3.69 -6.15 -12.55
C ILE A 45 5.11 -6.07 -13.15
N GLU A 46 6.07 -6.79 -12.58
CA GLU A 46 7.44 -6.91 -13.08
C GLU A 46 7.59 -7.87 -14.28
N GLN A 47 6.47 -8.44 -14.76
CA GLN A 47 6.43 -9.39 -15.88
C GLN A 47 7.32 -10.64 -15.63
N GLN A 48 7.44 -11.03 -14.36
CA GLN A 48 8.16 -12.24 -13.96
C GLN A 48 7.23 -13.47 -13.96
N GLU A 49 7.83 -14.66 -13.98
CA GLU A 49 7.13 -15.95 -14.01
C GLU A 49 6.47 -16.29 -12.65
N PRO A 50 5.13 -16.28 -12.54
CA PRO A 50 4.44 -16.62 -11.30
C PRO A 50 4.59 -18.11 -10.92
N ASP A 51 4.89 -18.98 -11.88
CA ASP A 51 5.07 -20.42 -11.64
C ASP A 51 6.27 -20.73 -10.73
N ARG A 52 7.31 -19.89 -10.78
CA ARG A 52 8.44 -20.00 -9.84
C ARG A 52 8.01 -19.69 -8.41
N MET A 53 7.16 -18.68 -8.26
CA MET A 53 6.60 -18.30 -6.96
C MET A 53 5.70 -19.42 -6.42
N TYR A 54 4.82 -20.00 -7.27
CA TYR A 54 3.99 -21.14 -6.90
C TYR A 54 4.80 -22.30 -6.32
N ARG A 55 5.89 -22.71 -6.99
CA ARG A 55 6.76 -23.79 -6.51
C ARG A 55 7.39 -23.48 -5.16
N ARG A 56 7.79 -22.22 -4.92
CA ARG A 56 8.36 -21.78 -3.64
C ARG A 56 7.33 -21.87 -2.52
N TYR A 57 6.13 -21.35 -2.76
CA TYR A 57 5.03 -21.35 -1.80
C TYR A 57 4.53 -22.76 -1.48
N ARG A 58 4.48 -23.64 -2.48
CA ARG A 58 4.15 -25.05 -2.31
C ARG A 58 5.22 -25.79 -1.50
N ALA A 59 6.50 -25.54 -1.77
CA ALA A 59 7.60 -26.17 -1.02
C ALA A 59 7.71 -25.66 0.43
N ALA A 60 7.27 -24.42 0.69
CA ALA A 60 7.23 -23.84 2.03
C ALA A 60 6.04 -24.33 2.89
N GLY A 61 5.08 -25.04 2.30
CA GLY A 61 3.86 -25.46 3.00
C GLY A 61 2.89 -24.31 3.31
N GLU A 62 3.02 -23.17 2.61
CA GLU A 62 2.15 -22.00 2.80
C GLU A 62 0.83 -22.10 2.01
N LEU A 63 0.75 -23.04 1.07
CA LEU A 63 -0.45 -23.32 0.28
C LEU A 63 -1.17 -24.56 0.82
N PRO A 64 -2.50 -24.63 0.70
CA PRO A 64 -3.25 -25.83 1.03
C PRO A 64 -2.76 -27.06 0.26
N TYR A 65 -2.82 -28.22 0.91
CA TYR A 65 -2.33 -29.46 0.32
C TYR A 65 -3.11 -29.89 -0.94
N GLY A 66 -2.38 -30.45 -1.90
CA GLY A 66 -2.94 -31.15 -3.05
C GLY A 66 -3.71 -30.25 -4.04
N PRO A 67 -4.80 -30.75 -4.65
CA PRO A 67 -5.57 -30.01 -5.66
C PRO A 67 -6.19 -28.71 -5.14
N PHE A 68 -6.46 -28.61 -3.83
CA PHE A 68 -7.02 -27.41 -3.22
C PHE A 68 -6.05 -26.23 -3.27
N GLY A 69 -4.75 -26.46 -3.09
CA GLY A 69 -3.72 -25.43 -3.24
C GLY A 69 -3.59 -24.94 -4.68
N GLU A 70 -3.71 -25.85 -5.65
CA GLU A 70 -3.69 -25.51 -7.08
C GLU A 70 -4.88 -24.63 -7.47
N ILE A 71 -6.09 -24.98 -7.02
CA ILE A 71 -7.30 -24.19 -7.26
C ILE A 71 -7.20 -22.81 -6.57
N ALA A 72 -6.76 -22.78 -5.31
CA ALA A 72 -6.63 -21.53 -4.55
C ALA A 72 -5.59 -20.59 -5.15
N TRP A 73 -4.46 -21.14 -5.60
CA TRP A 73 -3.44 -20.41 -6.34
C TRP A 73 -3.98 -19.84 -7.64
N GLU A 74 -4.64 -20.66 -8.45
CA GLU A 74 -5.16 -20.23 -9.75
C GLU A 74 -6.22 -19.13 -9.60
N ALA A 75 -7.08 -19.23 -8.60
CA ALA A 75 -8.04 -18.17 -8.28
C ALA A 75 -7.37 -16.85 -7.91
N GLN A 76 -6.31 -16.87 -7.07
CA GLN A 76 -5.55 -15.65 -6.75
C GLN A 76 -4.78 -15.15 -7.98
N ARG A 77 -4.18 -16.03 -8.78
CA ARG A 77 -3.44 -15.69 -10.00
C ARG A 77 -4.34 -14.97 -10.99
N GLN A 78 -5.55 -15.48 -11.25
CA GLN A 78 -6.48 -14.87 -12.18
C GLN A 78 -6.89 -13.47 -11.72
N GLU A 79 -7.22 -13.30 -10.44
CA GLU A 79 -7.62 -12.00 -9.89
C GLU A 79 -6.46 -10.99 -9.90
N MET A 80 -5.25 -11.42 -9.51
CA MET A 80 -4.07 -10.55 -9.52
C MET A 80 -3.61 -10.22 -10.94
N THR A 81 -3.79 -11.12 -11.91
CA THR A 81 -3.48 -10.86 -13.32
C THR A 81 -4.39 -9.77 -13.88
N ALA A 82 -5.69 -9.80 -13.59
CA ALA A 82 -6.61 -8.75 -14.03
C ALA A 82 -6.21 -7.38 -13.46
N LEU A 83 -5.82 -7.34 -12.19
CA LEU A 83 -5.35 -6.10 -11.55
C LEU A 83 -3.98 -5.64 -12.08
N ALA A 84 -3.03 -6.56 -12.24
CA ALA A 84 -1.69 -6.27 -12.79
C ALA A 84 -1.78 -5.70 -14.20
N SER A 85 -2.65 -6.23 -15.06
CA SER A 85 -2.88 -5.69 -16.40
C SER A 85 -3.30 -4.22 -16.37
N ARG A 86 -4.23 -3.84 -15.47
CA ARG A 86 -4.64 -2.43 -15.29
C ARG A 86 -3.48 -1.57 -14.79
N VAL A 87 -2.66 -2.09 -13.87
CA VAL A 87 -1.49 -1.35 -13.37
C VAL A 87 -0.47 -1.15 -14.50
N ILE A 88 -0.16 -2.19 -15.27
CA ILE A 88 0.78 -2.15 -16.39
C ILE A 88 0.33 -1.17 -17.47
N GLU A 89 -0.97 -1.08 -17.77
CA GLU A 89 -1.52 -0.14 -18.75
C GLU A 89 -1.15 1.32 -18.44
N TYR A 90 -1.21 1.69 -17.17
CA TYR A 90 -0.88 3.05 -16.73
C TYR A 90 0.59 3.21 -16.33
N ARG A 91 1.32 2.11 -16.13
CA ARG A 91 2.70 2.11 -15.63
C ARG A 91 3.63 2.89 -16.54
N ARG A 92 4.41 3.80 -15.94
CA ARG A 92 5.50 4.52 -16.62
C ARG A 92 6.83 4.28 -15.92
N PRO A 93 7.96 4.41 -16.63
CA PRO A 93 9.27 4.20 -16.04
C PRO A 93 9.45 5.09 -14.81
N GLY A 94 9.77 4.41 -13.72
CA GLY A 94 9.96 5.01 -12.41
C GLY A 94 11.21 5.85 -12.31
N LYS A 95 11.14 6.89 -11.48
CA LYS A 95 12.26 7.69 -11.00
C LYS A 95 12.13 7.87 -9.50
N SER A 96 13.26 7.76 -8.81
CA SER A 96 13.36 8.20 -7.43
C SER A 96 13.59 9.71 -7.41
N MET A 97 12.85 10.40 -6.56
CA MET A 97 12.95 11.84 -6.36
C MET A 97 13.02 12.14 -4.86
N GLU A 98 13.87 13.09 -4.53
CA GLU A 98 13.98 13.62 -3.19
C GLU A 98 12.88 14.67 -2.97
N ILE A 99 12.18 14.54 -1.85
CA ILE A 99 11.23 15.51 -1.35
C ILE A 99 11.97 16.33 -0.29
N ASP A 100 12.02 17.63 -0.48
CA ASP A 100 12.42 18.60 0.53
C ASP A 100 11.40 19.75 0.47
N LEU A 101 10.48 19.77 1.44
CA LEU A 101 9.37 20.72 1.48
C LEU A 101 9.30 21.39 2.84
N GLU A 102 9.19 22.70 2.83
CA GLU A 102 8.89 23.48 4.04
C GLU A 102 7.38 23.72 4.13
N CYS A 103 6.77 23.34 5.25
CA CYS A 103 5.37 23.63 5.53
C CYS A 103 5.16 23.98 7.00
N ASP A 104 4.54 25.14 7.27
CA ASP A 104 4.20 25.62 8.61
C ASP A 104 5.40 25.59 9.59
N GLY A 105 6.60 25.92 9.08
CA GLY A 105 7.85 25.92 9.84
C GLY A 105 8.42 24.53 10.15
N VAL A 106 7.96 23.49 9.45
CA VAL A 106 8.47 22.12 9.54
C VAL A 106 9.00 21.71 8.17
N ASN A 107 10.22 21.16 8.14
CA ASN A 107 10.79 20.58 6.94
C ASN A 107 10.39 19.11 6.85
N ILE A 108 9.80 18.73 5.73
CA ILE A 108 9.42 17.36 5.39
C ILE A 108 10.42 16.87 4.35
N THR A 109 11.26 15.94 4.76
CA THR A 109 12.24 15.31 3.89
C THR A 109 11.94 13.82 3.71
N GLY A 110 12.19 13.30 2.51
CA GLY A 110 11.98 11.90 2.22
C GLY A 110 12.23 11.55 0.76
N TRP A 111 12.20 10.26 0.46
CA TRP A 111 12.33 9.77 -0.92
C TRP A 111 10.98 9.31 -1.43
N PHE A 112 10.64 9.73 -2.63
CA PHE A 112 9.46 9.27 -3.34
C PHE A 112 9.90 8.53 -4.60
N THR A 113 9.55 7.26 -4.67
CA THR A 113 9.88 6.43 -5.82
C THR A 113 8.64 6.23 -6.66
N THR A 114 8.70 6.70 -7.89
CA THR A 114 7.69 6.42 -8.91
C THR A 114 8.04 5.08 -9.58
N GLY A 115 7.05 4.29 -10.00
CA GLY A 115 7.20 3.06 -10.78
C GLY A 115 7.72 1.82 -10.05
N SER A 116 7.74 1.81 -8.71
CA SER A 116 8.02 0.60 -7.90
C SER A 116 6.72 -0.14 -7.57
N GLY A 117 6.66 -1.44 -7.88
CA GLY A 117 5.42 -2.26 -7.80
C GLY A 117 4.69 -2.29 -6.45
N GLU A 118 5.35 -1.92 -5.35
CA GLU A 118 4.71 -1.80 -4.02
C GLU A 118 3.84 -0.54 -3.86
N MET A 119 4.09 0.48 -4.69
CA MET A 119 3.53 1.82 -4.63
C MET A 119 3.76 2.49 -5.99
N ASP A 120 3.08 2.00 -7.03
CA ASP A 120 3.38 2.45 -8.39
C ASP A 120 2.90 3.90 -8.58
N CYS A 121 3.83 4.77 -8.96
CA CYS A 121 3.52 6.13 -9.41
C CYS A 121 4.06 6.29 -10.83
N CYS A 122 3.32 6.90 -11.74
CA CYS A 122 3.74 7.03 -13.13
C CYS A 122 4.19 8.46 -13.38
N ALA A 123 5.43 8.64 -13.83
CA ALA A 123 5.96 9.94 -14.20
C ALA A 123 5.11 10.56 -15.33
N GLY A 124 4.63 11.79 -15.14
CA GLY A 124 3.63 12.42 -16.01
C GLY A 124 2.25 12.55 -15.38
N GLY A 125 2.20 12.59 -14.04
CA GLY A 125 1.00 12.94 -13.31
C GLY A 125 -0.05 11.84 -13.31
N HIS A 126 0.32 10.59 -13.04
CA HIS A 126 -0.64 9.52 -12.78
C HIS A 126 -0.09 8.61 -11.66
N LEU A 127 -0.45 8.83 -10.39
CA LEU A 127 -0.25 7.80 -9.34
C LEU A 127 -1.02 6.53 -9.73
N CYS A 128 -0.55 5.34 -9.41
CA CYS A 128 -1.25 4.06 -9.60
C CYS A 128 -0.94 3.15 -8.42
N LEU A 129 -1.48 3.47 -7.24
CA LEU A 129 -1.34 2.60 -6.08
C LEU A 129 -2.14 1.31 -6.28
N ALA A 130 -1.60 0.17 -5.91
CA ALA A 130 -2.34 -1.07 -5.81
C ALA A 130 -2.25 -1.61 -4.39
N PHE A 131 -3.42 -1.86 -3.77
CA PHE A 131 -3.68 -2.45 -2.45
C PHE A 131 -3.62 -1.58 -1.18
N HIS A 132 -4.79 -1.49 -0.52
CA HIS A 132 -4.92 -1.80 0.92
C HIS A 132 -6.33 -2.38 1.16
N LYS A 133 -6.44 -3.51 1.88
CA LYS A 133 -7.72 -4.22 2.13
C LYS A 133 -8.63 -3.48 3.12
N GLU A 134 -8.09 -2.46 3.76
CA GLU A 134 -8.78 -1.51 4.60
C GLU A 134 -8.22 -0.15 4.23
N CYS A 135 -8.97 0.72 3.57
CA CYS A 135 -8.61 2.13 3.55
C CYS A 135 -8.72 2.65 5.00
N ASN A 136 -7.74 2.37 5.85
CA ASN A 136 -7.46 3.20 7.00
C ASN A 136 -6.92 4.49 6.41
N PHE A 137 -7.88 5.36 6.05
CA PHE A 137 -7.79 6.57 5.24
C PHE A 137 -6.75 7.60 5.73
N GLY A 138 -6.12 7.36 6.87
CA GLY A 138 -5.27 8.33 7.54
C GLY A 138 -3.78 8.27 7.21
N TRP A 139 -3.24 7.25 6.53
CA TRP A 139 -1.78 7.05 6.48
C TRP A 139 -1.13 7.16 5.08
N ASN A 140 -1.92 7.26 4.00
CA ASN A 140 -1.38 7.58 2.65
C ASN A 140 -1.68 9.02 2.20
N THR A 141 -2.16 9.91 3.07
CA THR A 141 -2.56 11.26 2.65
C THR A 141 -1.36 12.09 2.19
N LEU A 142 -0.18 11.96 2.82
CA LEU A 142 1.01 12.71 2.40
C LEU A 142 1.50 12.25 1.02
N SER A 143 1.60 10.94 0.78
CA SER A 143 1.97 10.43 -0.55
C SER A 143 0.92 10.77 -1.61
N THR A 144 -0.37 10.76 -1.27
CA THR A 144 -1.43 11.16 -2.17
C THR A 144 -1.35 12.66 -2.47
N VAL A 145 -1.17 13.53 -1.46
CA VAL A 145 -1.05 14.99 -1.65
C VAL A 145 0.18 15.33 -2.48
N LEU A 146 1.32 14.66 -2.23
CA LEU A 146 2.55 14.88 -3.00
C LEU A 146 2.42 14.36 -4.44
N ALA A 147 1.84 13.19 -4.63
CA ALA A 147 1.58 12.65 -5.96
C ALA A 147 0.58 13.52 -6.73
N VAL A 148 -0.44 14.03 -6.05
CA VAL A 148 -1.47 14.90 -6.62
C VAL A 148 -0.92 16.30 -6.97
N ALA A 149 0.01 16.82 -6.17
CA ALA A 149 0.73 18.05 -6.51
C ALA A 149 1.63 17.87 -7.75
N MET A 150 2.02 16.64 -8.06
CA MET A 150 2.83 16.28 -9.23
C MET A 150 1.97 15.85 -10.45
N GLY A 151 0.64 15.74 -10.30
CA GLY A 151 -0.32 15.49 -11.38
C GLY A 151 -1.52 14.62 -10.96
N GLU A 152 -2.20 13.93 -11.88
CA GLU A 152 -3.27 12.99 -11.50
C GLU A 152 -2.73 11.84 -10.63
N SER A 153 -3.61 11.30 -9.81
CA SER A 153 -3.31 10.18 -8.93
C SER A 153 -4.43 9.15 -8.99
N ARG A 154 -4.10 7.87 -9.12
CA ARG A 154 -5.03 6.75 -9.20
C ARG A 154 -4.63 5.68 -8.19
N LEU A 155 -5.62 5.07 -7.56
CA LEU A 155 -5.47 3.92 -6.69
C LEU A 155 -6.40 2.84 -7.23
N LEU A 156 -5.81 1.77 -7.75
CA LEU A 156 -6.50 0.62 -8.30
C LEU A 156 -6.70 -0.41 -7.20
N LEU A 157 -7.96 -0.70 -6.90
CA LEU A 157 -8.37 -1.68 -5.91
C LEU A 157 -8.79 -2.99 -6.57
N ARG A 158 -8.87 -4.05 -5.76
CA ARG A 158 -9.50 -5.32 -6.18
C ARG A 158 -10.95 -5.07 -6.59
N LYS A 159 -11.51 -5.97 -7.41
CA LYS A 159 -12.90 -5.93 -7.88
C LYS A 159 -13.27 -4.62 -8.58
N GLU A 160 -12.41 -4.16 -9.49
CA GLU A 160 -12.64 -2.98 -10.34
C GLU A 160 -12.73 -1.63 -9.60
N GLY A 161 -12.60 -1.60 -8.27
CA GLY A 161 -12.57 -0.35 -7.53
C GLY A 161 -11.41 0.54 -8.00
N GLU A 162 -11.68 1.82 -8.20
CA GLU A 162 -10.67 2.81 -8.53
C GLU A 162 -10.95 4.13 -7.83
N TRP A 163 -9.88 4.78 -7.42
CA TRP A 163 -9.92 6.08 -6.77
C TRP A 163 -9.01 7.00 -7.54
N CYS A 164 -9.61 7.98 -8.23
CA CYS A 164 -8.88 8.95 -9.02
C CYS A 164 -8.92 10.30 -8.31
N PHE A 165 -7.75 10.80 -7.93
CA PHE A 165 -7.52 12.12 -7.39
C PHE A 165 -7.01 13.03 -8.51
N PRO A 166 -7.73 14.11 -8.86
CA PRO A 166 -7.28 15.07 -9.87
C PRO A 166 -6.08 15.88 -9.36
N PRO A 167 -5.26 16.47 -10.25
CA PRO A 167 -4.13 17.32 -9.86
C PRO A 167 -4.62 18.49 -9.00
N LEU A 168 -3.89 18.78 -7.93
CA LEU A 168 -4.16 19.94 -7.08
C LEU A 168 -3.20 21.06 -7.43
N ALA A 169 -3.69 22.30 -7.31
CA ALA A 169 -2.81 23.46 -7.38
C ALA A 169 -1.80 23.42 -6.21
N PRO A 170 -0.56 23.92 -6.40
CA PRO A 170 0.46 23.93 -5.35
C PRO A 170 -0.01 24.57 -4.04
N ASP A 171 -0.81 25.63 -4.14
CA ASP A 171 -1.35 26.35 -2.97
C ASP A 171 -2.34 25.48 -2.19
N GLU A 172 -3.22 24.75 -2.89
CA GLU A 172 -4.17 23.83 -2.27
C GLU A 172 -3.48 22.62 -1.64
N ALA A 173 -2.47 22.06 -2.33
CA ALA A 173 -1.66 20.97 -1.82
C ALA A 173 -0.93 21.38 -0.52
N SER A 174 -0.35 22.58 -0.49
CA SER A 174 0.27 23.14 0.72
C SER A 174 -0.74 23.33 1.85
N ALA A 175 -1.96 23.79 1.56
CA ALA A 175 -3.01 23.94 2.55
C ALA A 175 -3.44 22.59 3.17
N TYR A 176 -3.62 21.55 2.35
CA TYR A 176 -3.92 20.20 2.84
C TYR A 176 -2.77 19.62 3.67
N LEU A 177 -1.53 19.81 3.21
CA LEU A 177 -0.35 19.36 3.93
C LEU A 177 -0.20 20.08 5.27
N ALA A 178 -0.49 21.38 5.34
CA ALA A 178 -0.53 22.13 6.60
C ALA A 178 -1.58 21.59 7.57
N GLN A 179 -2.76 21.18 7.08
CA GLN A 179 -3.78 20.53 7.93
C GLN A 179 -3.28 19.21 8.50
N LEU A 180 -2.57 18.40 7.70
CA LEU A 180 -1.97 17.14 8.15
C LEU A 180 -0.87 17.39 9.20
N VAL A 181 0.01 18.36 8.98
CA VAL A 181 1.05 18.75 9.94
C VAL A 181 0.43 19.24 11.24
N LYS A 182 -0.61 20.08 11.16
CA LYS A 182 -1.35 20.54 12.34
C LYS A 182 -2.01 19.38 13.09
N GLY A 183 -2.64 18.45 12.37
CA GLY A 183 -3.21 17.23 12.93
C GLY A 183 -2.15 16.37 13.62
N TYR A 184 -0.98 16.19 13.01
CA TYR A 184 0.14 15.50 13.65
C TYR A 184 0.59 16.19 14.94
N ARG A 185 0.80 17.51 14.93
CA ARG A 185 1.21 18.28 16.12
C ARG A 185 0.20 18.14 17.26
N GLN A 186 -1.09 18.26 16.95
CA GLN A 186 -2.15 18.04 17.94
C GLN A 186 -2.19 16.60 18.46
N GLY A 187 -2.01 15.62 17.57
CA GLY A 187 -1.96 14.19 17.87
C GLY A 187 -0.79 13.76 18.74
N MET A 188 0.27 14.56 18.78
CA MET A 188 1.43 14.36 19.66
C MET A 188 1.25 15.03 21.03
N CYS A 189 0.32 15.97 21.17
CA CYS A 189 -0.02 16.59 22.45
C CYS A 189 -1.15 15.82 23.17
N GLN A 190 -2.12 15.34 22.41
CA GLN A 190 -3.27 14.60 22.93
C GLN A 190 -3.74 13.53 21.93
N PRO A 191 -4.33 12.42 22.41
CA PRO A 191 -4.88 11.40 21.53
C PRO A 191 -6.01 11.98 20.68
N LEU A 192 -5.74 12.20 19.39
CA LEU A 192 -6.76 12.65 18.45
C LEU A 192 -7.74 11.52 18.13
N LEU A 193 -9.03 11.86 18.25
CA LEU A 193 -10.16 11.04 17.84
C LEU A 193 -10.44 11.34 16.37
N PHE A 194 -9.75 10.62 15.49
CA PHE A 194 -10.20 10.44 14.11
C PHE A 194 -10.93 9.10 14.08
N PHE A 195 -12.26 9.15 14.12
CA PHE A 195 -13.09 7.99 13.78
C PHE A 195 -13.70 8.28 12.41
N THR A 196 -13.25 7.53 11.41
CA THR A 196 -13.90 7.35 10.12
C THR A 196 -14.27 5.89 10.01
#